data_AF-A0AAJ1TXR6-F1
#
_entry.id   AF-A0AAJ1TXR6-F1
#
_cell.length_a   1.000
_cell.length_b   1.000
_cell.length_c   1.000
_cell.angle_alpha   90.00
_cell.angle_beta   90.00
_cell.angle_gamma   90.00
#
_symmetry.space_group_name_H-M   'P 1'
#
loop_
_entity.id
_entity.type
_entity.pdbx_description
1 polymer ?
#
loop_
_entity_poly.entity_id
_entity_poly.type
_entity_poly.pdbx_seq_one_letter_code
_entity_poly.pdbx_strand_id
1 'polypeptide(L)'
;MRVLISTDIEGVADVFNRVQTTPGNPDYERARMLMTQEANAAIAGAFDGGARAVLVTDSHGSFRNMPRDRLDPKAQAVQGNSVPSG
;
A
#
# COMPACT_ATOMS: atom_id res chain seq x y z
N MET A 1 19.45 0.02 8.57
CA MET A 1 18.15 -0.06 9.29
C MET A 1 17.10 -0.80 8.45
N ARG A 2 16.16 -1.54 9.06
CA ARG A 2 15.01 -2.14 8.34
C ARG A 2 13.76 -1.34 8.68
N VAL A 3 12.92 -1.04 7.69
CA VAL A 3 11.69 -0.26 7.87
C VAL A 3 10.49 -1.09 7.42
N LEU A 4 9.42 -1.05 8.21
CA LEU A 4 8.10 -1.57 7.86
C LEU A 4 7.18 -0.37 7.60
N ILE A 5 6.47 -0.40 6.46
CA ILE A 5 5.45 0.57 6.09
C ILE A 5 4.12 -0.17 6.01
N SER A 6 3.19 0.13 6.92
CA SER A 6 1.82 -0.38 6.85
C SER A 6 0.95 0.65 6.15
N THR A 7 0.19 0.22 5.15
CA THR A 7 -0.62 1.11 4.31
C THR A 7 -2.10 0.77 4.46
N ASP A 8 -2.93 1.80 4.60
CA ASP A 8 -4.39 1.67 4.74
C ASP A 8 -5.07 2.76 3.90
N ILE A 9 -6.14 2.43 3.17
CA ILE A 9 -6.64 3.31 2.09
C ILE A 9 -7.45 4.49 2.65
N GLU A 10 -8.06 4.33 3.82
CA GLU A 10 -8.88 5.34 4.50
C GLU A 10 -8.12 6.64 4.78
N GLY A 11 -6.80 6.55 4.96
CA GLY A 11 -5.93 7.69 5.29
C GLY A 11 -5.20 8.32 4.11
N VAL A 12 -5.38 7.79 2.90
CA VAL A 12 -4.70 8.29 1.68
C VAL A 12 -5.24 9.67 1.32
N ALA A 13 -4.39 10.56 0.83
CA ALA A 13 -4.83 11.88 0.40
C ALA A 13 -5.90 11.76 -0.69
N ASP A 14 -6.89 12.66 -0.63
CA ASP A 14 -8.08 12.67 -1.49
C ASP A 14 -9.06 11.51 -1.25
N VAL A 15 -8.84 10.65 -0.24
CA VAL A 15 -9.84 9.68 0.25
C VAL A 15 -10.63 10.30 1.41
N PHE A 16 -11.91 10.56 1.19
CA PHE A 16 -12.80 11.21 2.17
C PHE A 16 -14.19 10.56 2.23
N ASN A 17 -14.44 9.54 1.41
CA ASN A 17 -15.70 8.83 1.33
C ASN A 17 -15.48 7.31 1.29
N ARG A 18 -16.35 6.55 1.98
CA ARG A 18 -16.31 5.09 2.01
C ARG A 18 -16.41 4.42 0.63
N VAL A 19 -17.06 5.05 -0.35
CA VAL A 19 -17.09 4.52 -1.73
C VAL A 19 -15.67 4.37 -2.30
N GLN A 20 -14.76 5.28 -1.96
CA GLN A 20 -13.35 5.24 -2.38
C GLN A 20 -12.57 4.08 -1.74
N THR A 21 -13.06 3.53 -0.62
CA THR A 21 -12.39 2.42 0.08
C THR A 21 -13.03 1.05 -0.22
N THR A 22 -14.11 1.02 -1.02
CA THR A 22 -14.86 -0.20 -1.32
C THR A 22 -14.58 -0.68 -2.75
N PRO A 23 -14.08 -1.91 -2.97
CA PRO A 23 -13.80 -2.41 -4.32
C PRO A 23 -15.00 -2.41 -5.27
N GLY A 24 -14.72 -2.35 -6.57
CA GLY A 24 -15.72 -2.53 -7.62
C GLY A 24 -16.32 -1.24 -8.18
N ASN A 25 -15.68 -0.09 -7.95
CA ASN A 25 -16.11 1.19 -8.52
C ASN A 25 -14.91 2.07 -8.95
N PRO A 26 -15.13 3.08 -9.81
CA PRO A 26 -14.06 3.92 -10.34
C PRO A 26 -13.32 4.77 -9.29
N ASP A 27 -14.01 5.17 -8.22
CA ASP A 27 -13.42 5.97 -7.16
C ASP A 27 -12.44 5.14 -6.32
N TYR A 28 -12.76 3.87 -6.09
CA TYR A 28 -11.81 2.91 -5.50
C TYR A 28 -10.61 2.63 -6.40
N GLU A 29 -10.81 2.46 -7.71
CA GLU A 29 -9.69 2.28 -8.64
C GLU A 29 -8.77 3.50 -8.68
N ARG A 30 -9.29 4.72 -8.47
CA ARG A 30 -8.46 5.91 -8.28
C ARG A 30 -7.74 5.89 -6.94
N ALA A 31 -8.46 5.62 -5.85
CA ALA A 31 -7.93 5.65 -4.50
C ALA A 31 -6.80 4.62 -4.30
N ARG A 32 -6.92 3.39 -4.82
CA ARG A 32 -5.86 2.37 -4.72
C ARG A 32 -4.58 2.77 -5.47
N MET A 33 -4.72 3.57 -6.53
CA MET A 33 -3.58 4.11 -7.26
C MET A 33 -2.88 5.20 -6.47
N LEU A 34 -3.64 6.09 -5.80
CA LEU A 34 -3.09 7.08 -4.87
C LEU A 34 -2.40 6.41 -3.68
N MET A 35 -3.02 5.40 -3.09
CA MET A 35 -2.44 4.58 -2.02
C MET A 35 -1.07 4.00 -2.43
N THR A 36 -0.98 3.48 -3.65
CA THR A 36 0.26 2.92 -4.19
C THR A 36 1.33 4.00 -4.39
N GLN A 37 0.94 5.19 -4.84
CA GLN A 37 1.86 6.32 -5.02
C GLN A 37 2.40 6.84 -3.68
N GLU A 38 1.55 6.96 -2.66
CA GLU A 38 1.99 7.35 -1.32
C GLU A 38 2.87 6.29 -0.67
N ALA A 39 2.54 5.01 -0.85
CA ALA A 39 3.41 3.91 -0.42
C ALA A 39 4.81 4.02 -1.05
N ASN A 40 4.88 4.27 -2.36
CA ASN A 40 6.15 4.47 -3.06
C ASN A 40 6.91 5.71 -2.58
N ALA A 41 6.21 6.81 -2.29
CA ALA A 41 6.83 8.01 -1.71
C ALA A 41 7.44 7.72 -0.34
N ALA A 42 6.73 6.98 0.53
CA ALA A 42 7.24 6.56 1.82
C ALA A 42 8.42 5.57 1.69
N ILE A 43 8.37 4.65 0.72
CA ILE A 43 9.48 3.74 0.40
C ILE A 43 10.72 4.53 -0.02
N ALA A 44 10.57 5.49 -0.94
CA ALA A 44 11.66 6.33 -1.40
C ALA A 44 12.28 7.12 -0.24
N GLY A 45 11.44 7.79 0.56
CA GLY A 45 11.89 8.52 1.74
C GLY A 45 12.60 7.63 2.78
N ALA A 46 12.15 6.38 2.96
CA ALA A 46 12.84 5.43 3.83
C ALA A 46 14.24 5.08 3.32
N PHE A 47 14.39 4.85 2.01
CA PHE A 47 15.71 4.59 1.41
C PHE A 47 16.62 5.83 1.46
N ASP A 48 16.10 7.02 1.17
CA ASP A 48 16.83 8.28 1.29
C ASP A 48 17.28 8.53 2.74
N GLY A 49 16.48 8.09 3.71
CA GLY A 49 16.82 8.09 5.14
C GLY A 49 17.79 6.98 5.58
N GLY A 50 18.37 6.20 4.66
CA GLY A 50 19.37 5.17 4.97
C GLY A 50 18.79 3.80 5.36
N ALA A 51 17.53 3.51 5.03
CA ALA A 51 17.02 2.15 5.10
C ALA A 51 17.80 1.24 4.14
N ARG A 52 18.13 0.03 4.60
CA ARG A 52 18.77 -1.03 3.78
C ARG A 52 17.77 -2.08 3.30
N ALA A 53 16.55 -2.03 3.81
CA ALA A 53 15.45 -2.89 3.43
C ALA A 53 14.14 -2.23 3.86
N VAL A 54 13.14 -2.27 2.99
CA VAL A 54 11.80 -1.77 3.22
C VAL A 54 10.80 -2.89 2.92
N LEU A 55 9.94 -3.16 3.90
CA LEU A 55 8.79 -4.04 3.75
C LEU A 55 7.54 -3.16 3.74
N VAL A 56 6.69 -3.30 2.73
CA VAL A 56 5.40 -2.61 2.64
C VAL A 56 4.27 -3.63 2.77
N THR A 57 3.29 -3.36 3.62
CA THR A 57 2.11 -4.21 3.80
C THR A 57 0.87 -3.46 3.33
N ASP A 58 0.05 -4.14 2.54
CA ASP A 58 -1.32 -3.69 2.30
C ASP A 58 -2.17 -4.14 3.48
N SER A 59 -2.75 -3.21 4.24
CA SER A 59 -3.48 -3.50 5.48
C SER A 59 -4.98 -3.21 5.36
N HIS A 60 -5.45 -2.85 4.17
CA HIS A 60 -6.86 -2.51 3.94
C HIS A 60 -7.68 -3.71 3.48
N GLY A 61 -8.78 -4.01 4.17
CA GLY A 61 -9.84 -4.91 3.69
C GLY A 61 -9.35 -6.29 3.24
N SER A 62 -9.23 -6.50 1.92
CA SER A 62 -8.77 -7.78 1.35
C SER A 62 -7.26 -7.91 1.16
N PHE A 63 -6.50 -6.88 1.56
CA PHE A 63 -5.03 -6.82 1.50
C PHE A 63 -4.50 -6.90 0.04
N ARG A 64 -5.31 -6.53 -0.95
CA ARG A 64 -5.04 -6.70 -2.40
C ARG A 64 -5.31 -5.42 -3.21
N ASN A 65 -5.06 -4.28 -2.59
CA ASN A 65 -5.39 -2.97 -3.09
C ASN A 65 -4.23 -2.40 -3.93
N MET A 66 -2.97 -2.51 -3.52
CA MET A 66 -1.86 -1.91 -4.29
C MET A 66 -1.45 -2.78 -5.50
N PRO A 67 -1.50 -2.29 -6.76
CA PRO A 67 -1.05 -3.06 -7.91
C PRO A 67 0.46 -3.35 -7.87
N ARG A 68 0.83 -4.62 -7.98
CA ARG A 68 2.21 -5.11 -7.84
C ARG A 68 3.17 -4.49 -8.87
N ASP A 69 2.71 -4.29 -10.10
CA ASP A 69 3.49 -3.70 -11.20
C ASP A 69 3.75 -2.19 -11.02
N ARG A 70 3.11 -1.57 -10.02
CA ARG A 70 3.21 -0.14 -9.74
C ARG A 70 3.95 0.17 -8.44
N LEU A 71 4.30 -0.85 -7.64
CA LEU A 71 5.11 -0.69 -6.44
C LEU A 71 6.61 -0.59 -6.76
N ASP A 72 7.35 0.17 -5.95
CA ASP A 72 8.80 0.29 -6.07
C ASP A 72 9.45 -1.10 -5.94
N PRO A 73 10.17 -1.58 -6.98
CA PRO A 73 10.76 -2.92 -6.98
C PRO A 73 11.87 -3.12 -5.94
N LYS A 74 12.39 -2.04 -5.33
CA LYS A 74 13.36 -2.12 -4.23
C LYS A 74 12.71 -2.55 -2.91
N ALA A 75 11.40 -2.35 -2.75
CA ALA A 75 10.67 -2.79 -1.57
C ALA A 75 10.12 -4.22 -1.75
N GLN A 76 10.02 -4.93 -0.63
CA GLN A 76 9.25 -6.18 -0.59
C GLN A 76 7.82 -5.85 -0.19
N ALA A 77 6.85 -6.44 -0.89
CA ALA A 77 5.43 -6.22 -0.63
C ALA A 77 4.77 -7.49 -0.06
N VAL A 78 3.97 -7.32 0.99
CA VAL A 78 3.09 -8.35 1.53
C VAL A 78 1.65 -7.94 1.21
N GLN A 79 0.98 -8.79 0.44
CA GLN A 79 -0.38 -8.61 -0.02
C GLN A 79 -1.12 -9.94 0.03
N GLY A 80 -2.42 -9.88 0.24
CA GLY A 80 -3.31 -11.02 0.34
C GLY A 80 -3.55 -11.47 1.78
N ASN A 81 -4.70 -12.11 1.96
CA ASN A 81 -5.20 -12.61 3.23
C ASN A 81 -4.68 -14.00 3.64
N SER A 82 -3.63 -14.49 2.99
CA SER A 82 -3.10 -15.83 3.23
C SER A 82 -2.19 -15.85 4.46
N VAL A 83 -2.79 -15.67 5.64
CA VAL A 83 -2.36 -16.45 6.80
C VAL A 83 -2.76 -17.89 6.47
N PRO A 84 -1.88 -18.90 6.56
CA PRO A 84 -2.34 -20.28 6.59
C PRO A 84 -3.32 -20.35 7.76
N SER A 85 -4.60 -20.55 7.46
CA SER A 85 -5.54 -21.05 8.46
C SER A 85 -4.93 -22.35 8.95
N GLY A 86 -4.46 -22.35 10.20
CA GLY A 86 -3.99 -23.56 10.86
C GLY A 86 -5.05 -24.65 10.88
#